data_AF-A0A2N0P2B8-F1
#
_entry.id   AF-A0A2N0P2B8-F1
#
_cell.length_a   1.000
_cell.length_b   1.000
_cell.length_c   1.000
_cell.angle_alpha   90.00
_cell.angle_beta   90.00
_cell.angle_gamma   90.00
#
_symmetry.space_group_name_H-M   'P 1'
#
loop_
_entity.id
_entity.type
_entity.pdbx_description
1 polymer ?
#
loop_
_entity_poly.entity_id
_entity_poly.type
_entity_poly.pdbx_seq_one_letter_code
_entity_poly.pdbx_strand_id
1 'polypeptide(L)'
;NQPNFGGLADIDSWFIERNVEEIKNNALAWKNCKTQEQRRNHVSKTLVRWSEIYRLPYFNPVRFLVVDPMHCLFLGIAKWIVMRLWIEEGKLNPENLLLMQERANRIQVPADIGRLPNKM
;
A
#
# COMPACT_ATOMS: atom_id res chain seq x y z
N ASN A 1 16.34 19.04 11.65
CA ASN A 1 14.89 18.91 11.41
C ASN A 1 14.64 18.59 9.94
N GLN A 2 14.63 17.29 9.59
CA GLN A 2 14.26 16.88 8.23
C GLN A 2 12.74 17.06 8.05
N PRO A 3 12.26 17.66 6.96
CA PRO A 3 10.83 17.77 6.74
C PRO A 3 10.28 16.38 6.38
N ASN A 4 9.29 15.92 7.15
CA ASN A 4 8.56 14.68 6.86
C ASN A 4 7.60 14.91 5.68
N PHE A 5 8.14 14.94 4.47
CA PHE A 5 7.35 15.07 3.24
C PHE A 5 6.49 13.83 2.92
N GLY A 6 6.66 12.73 3.66
CA GLY A 6 5.91 11.50 3.46
C GLY A 6 4.65 11.37 4.33
N GLY A 7 4.57 12.09 5.46
CA GLY A 7 3.46 11.95 6.41
C GLY A 7 3.43 10.60 7.15
N LEU A 8 4.52 9.83 7.14
CA LEU A 8 4.59 8.47 7.70
C LEU A 8 5.41 8.41 9.01
N ALA A 9 5.43 9.49 9.79
CA ALA A 9 6.25 9.54 11.02
C ALA A 9 5.68 8.67 12.15
N ASP A 10 4.39 8.37 12.09
CA ASP A 10 3.63 7.58 13.04
C ASP A 10 3.25 6.21 12.45
N ILE A 11 4.00 5.71 11.47
CA ILE A 11 3.68 4.45 10.77
C ILE A 11 3.47 3.28 11.72
N ASP A 12 4.28 3.18 12.78
CA ASP A 12 4.16 2.11 13.78
C ASP A 12 2.80 2.15 14.53
N SER A 13 2.13 3.30 14.56
CA SER A 13 0.82 3.46 15.21
C SER A 13 -0.35 2.96 14.35
N TRP A 14 -0.21 2.95 13.02
CA TRP A 14 -1.30 2.57 12.11
C TRP A 14 -0.97 1.37 11.21
N PHE A 15 0.30 1.01 11.05
CA PHE A 15 0.77 -0.19 10.37
C PHE A 15 0.93 -1.36 11.34
N ILE A 16 -0.20 -1.75 11.93
CA ILE A 16 -0.29 -2.87 12.88
C ILE A 16 -0.86 -4.08 12.13
N GLU A 17 -0.31 -5.26 12.38
CA GLU A 17 -0.83 -6.50 11.80
C GLU A 17 -2.30 -6.69 12.19
N ARG A 18 -3.16 -6.82 11.18
CA ARG A 18 -4.59 -7.02 11.38
C ARG A 18 -4.89 -8.50 11.59
N ASN A 19 -5.81 -8.80 12.51
CA ASN A 19 -6.27 -10.16 12.72
C ASN A 19 -7.26 -10.57 11.61
N VAL A 20 -6.95 -11.66 10.91
CA VAL A 20 -7.77 -12.18 9.80
C VAL A 20 -9.18 -12.58 10.25
N GLU A 21 -9.28 -13.20 11.42
CA GLU A 21 -10.55 -13.69 11.96
C GLU A 21 -11.45 -12.52 12.38
N GLU A 22 -10.85 -11.47 12.95
CA GLU A 22 -11.54 -10.23 13.26
C GLU A 22 -12.13 -9.59 12.00
N ILE A 23 -11.37 -9.52 10.90
CA ILE A 23 -11.86 -8.98 9.63
C ILE A 23 -13.00 -9.84 9.08
N LYS A 24 -12.89 -11.16 9.12
CA LYS A 24 -13.96 -12.07 8.67
C LYS A 24 -15.24 -11.89 9.49
N ASN A 25 -15.11 -11.78 10.81
CA ASN A 25 -16.23 -11.55 11.71
C ASN A 25 -16.89 -10.19 11.46
N ASN A 26 -16.11 -9.13 11.27
CA ASN A 26 -16.62 -7.81 10.91
C ASN A 26 -17.32 -7.82 9.54
N ALA A 27 -16.76 -8.52 8.55
CA ALA A 27 -17.40 -8.68 7.25
C ALA A 27 -18.76 -9.40 7.37
N LEU A 28 -18.85 -10.46 8.19
CA LEU A 28 -20.10 -11.17 8.43
C LEU A 28 -21.12 -10.30 9.18
N ALA A 29 -20.67 -9.53 10.18
CA ALA A 29 -21.51 -8.56 10.89
C ALA A 29 -22.06 -7.49 9.94
N TRP A 30 -21.25 -6.98 9.01
CA TRP A 30 -21.69 -6.07 7.97
C TRP A 30 -22.75 -6.71 7.05
N LYS A 31 -22.55 -7.98 6.66
CA LYS A 31 -23.53 -8.74 5.84
C LYS A 31 -24.89 -8.84 6.53
N ASN A 32 -24.89 -9.06 7.84
CA ASN A 32 -26.08 -9.23 8.66
C ASN A 32 -26.79 -7.90 9.00
N CYS A 33 -26.18 -6.75 8.71
CA CYS A 33 -26.82 -5.45 8.88
C CYS A 33 -28.04 -5.32 7.96
N LYS A 34 -29.17 -4.89 8.53
CA LYS A 34 -30.49 -4.86 7.86
C LYS A 34 -30.71 -3.55 7.08
N THR A 35 -30.11 -2.46 7.53
CA THR A 35 -30.28 -1.14 6.90
C THR A 35 -28.98 -0.60 6.31
N GLN A 36 -29.10 0.27 5.32
CA GLN A 36 -27.95 0.94 4.72
C GLN A 36 -27.21 1.83 5.74
N GLU A 37 -27.94 2.43 6.68
CA GLU A 37 -27.37 3.23 7.76
C GLU A 37 -26.52 2.38 8.71
N GLN A 38 -27.01 1.21 9.13
CA GLN A 38 -26.22 0.26 9.92
C GLN A 38 -24.95 -0.15 9.20
N ARG A 39 -25.04 -0.44 7.90
CA ARG A 39 -23.86 -0.77 7.08
C ARG A 39 -22.86 0.39 7.01
N ARG A 40 -23.32 1.63 6.83
CA ARG A 40 -22.45 2.82 6.84
C ARG A 40 -21.76 3.01 8.19
N ASN A 41 -22.51 2.92 9.27
CA ASN A 41 -22.00 3.05 10.64
C ASN A 41 -21.04 1.91 11.02
N HIS A 42 -21.24 0.71 10.47
CA HIS A 42 -20.32 -0.40 10.66
C HIS A 42 -19.00 -0.17 9.93
N VAL A 43 -19.05 0.28 8.66
CA VAL A 43 -17.86 0.58 7.85
C VAL A 43 -17.07 1.74 8.45
N SER A 44 -17.72 2.78 8.98
CA SER A 44 -16.98 3.90 9.58
C SER A 44 -16.16 3.48 10.81
N LYS A 45 -16.60 2.44 11.53
CA LYS A 45 -15.91 1.92 12.72
C LYS A 45 -14.85 0.86 12.39
N THR A 46 -15.17 -0.06 11.48
CA THR A 46 -14.35 -1.26 11.22
C THR A 46 -13.54 -1.16 9.93
N LEU A 47 -13.94 -0.28 9.00
CA LEU A 47 -13.42 -0.16 7.64
C LEU A 47 -13.64 -1.41 6.76
N VAL A 48 -14.47 -2.37 7.21
CA VAL A 48 -14.69 -3.65 6.53
C VAL A 48 -16.08 -3.72 5.88
N ARG A 49 -16.16 -4.33 4.69
CA ARG A 49 -17.40 -4.66 3.98
C ARG A 49 -17.41 -6.14 3.61
N TRP A 50 -18.60 -6.75 3.55
CA TRP A 50 -18.76 -8.08 2.99
C TRP A 50 -18.56 -8.06 1.48
N SER A 51 -17.91 -9.09 0.97
CA SER A 51 -17.92 -9.49 -0.43
C SER A 51 -17.91 -11.01 -0.54
N GLU A 52 -18.28 -11.54 -1.69
CA GLU A 52 -18.38 -12.99 -1.89
C GLU A 52 -17.03 -13.71 -1.79
N ILE A 53 -15.92 -12.99 -1.97
CA ILE A 53 -14.56 -13.52 -1.84
C ILE A 53 -14.27 -14.05 -0.41
N TYR A 54 -14.96 -13.53 0.61
CA TYR A 54 -14.81 -13.98 2.00
C TYR A 54 -15.32 -15.41 2.23
N ARG A 55 -16.08 -15.99 1.29
CA ARG A 55 -16.51 -17.40 1.36
C ARG A 55 -15.40 -18.37 1.01
N LEU A 56 -14.35 -17.92 0.32
CA LEU A 56 -13.28 -18.78 -0.14
C LEU A 56 -12.39 -19.17 1.05
N PRO A 57 -12.23 -20.47 1.37
CA PRO A 57 -11.48 -20.89 2.55
C PRO A 57 -10.02 -20.43 2.55
N TYR A 58 -9.44 -20.31 1.35
CA TYR A 58 -8.07 -19.87 1.14
C TYR A 58 -7.89 -18.36 1.21
N PHE A 59 -8.96 -17.57 1.07
CA PHE A 59 -8.82 -16.12 0.96
C PHE A 59 -8.45 -15.50 2.32
N ASN A 60 -7.31 -14.81 2.33
CA ASN A 60 -6.82 -14.05 3.46
C ASN A 60 -6.83 -12.55 3.13
N PRO A 61 -7.79 -11.75 3.64
CA PRO A 61 -7.89 -10.31 3.34
C PRO A 61 -6.69 -9.49 3.80
N VAL A 62 -5.93 -9.95 4.80
CA VAL A 62 -4.75 -9.23 5.32
C VAL A 62 -3.56 -9.44 4.39
N ARG A 63 -3.39 -10.65 3.87
CA ARG A 63 -2.23 -11.02 3.03
C ARG A 63 -2.47 -10.83 1.54
N PHE A 64 -3.72 -10.92 1.09
CA PHE A 64 -4.06 -10.95 -0.33
C PHE A 64 -4.66 -9.63 -0.82
N LEU A 65 -4.71 -8.59 0.02
CA LEU A 65 -4.98 -7.25 -0.44
C LEU A 65 -3.77 -6.75 -1.25
N VAL A 66 -3.85 -6.91 -2.58
CA VAL A 66 -2.87 -6.31 -3.49
C VAL A 66 -3.10 -4.80 -3.43
N VAL A 67 -2.17 -4.08 -2.80
CA VAL A 67 -2.18 -2.62 -2.87
C VAL A 67 -1.81 -2.24 -4.30
N ASP A 68 -2.70 -1.52 -4.97
CA ASP A 68 -2.47 -1.09 -6.35
C ASP A 68 -1.17 -0.27 -6.42
N PRO A 69 -0.17 -0.73 -7.21
CA PRO A 69 1.13 -0.06 -7.31
C PRO A 69 1.00 1.42 -7.72
N MET A 70 -0.04 1.79 -8.48
CA MET A 70 -0.26 3.20 -8.82
C MET A 70 -0.56 4.05 -7.58
N HIS A 71 -1.44 3.59 -6.69
CA HIS A 71 -1.76 4.30 -5.45
C HIS A 71 -0.57 4.34 -4.49
N CYS A 72 0.20 3.24 -4.39
CA CYS A 72 1.45 3.21 -3.61
C CYS A 72 2.47 4.26 -4.06
N LEU A 73 2.54 4.52 -5.37
CA LEU A 73 3.42 5.53 -5.94
C LEU A 73 2.96 6.94 -5.53
N PHE A 74 1.66 7.25 -5.67
CA PHE A 74 1.11 8.57 -5.35
C PHE A 74 1.05 8.87 -3.86
N LEU A 75 0.81 7.86 -3.01
CA LEU A 75 0.80 8.01 -1.54
C LEU A 75 2.21 8.10 -0.93
N GLY A 76 3.27 8.00 -1.73
CA GLY A 76 4.65 8.04 -1.25
C GLY A 76 5.11 6.76 -0.52
N ILE A 77 4.28 5.72 -0.46
CA ILE A 77 4.58 4.43 0.15
C ILE A 77 5.78 3.78 -0.58
N ALA A 78 5.80 3.85 -1.91
CA ALA A 78 6.92 3.33 -2.69
C ALA A 78 8.26 4.00 -2.31
N LYS A 79 8.25 5.33 -2.13
CA LYS A 79 9.44 6.06 -1.67
C LYS A 79 9.86 5.62 -0.27
N TRP A 80 8.91 5.45 0.64
CA TRP A 80 9.18 4.99 2.00
C TRP A 80 9.82 3.59 2.03
N ILE A 81 9.29 2.64 1.25
CA ILE A 81 9.83 1.28 1.13
C ILE A 81 11.30 1.34 0.67
N VAL A 82 11.58 2.11 -0.39
CA VAL A 82 12.95 2.23 -0.93
C VAL A 82 13.89 2.87 0.10
N MET A 83 13.47 3.94 0.77
CA MET A 83 14.33 4.65 1.73
C MET A 83 14.55 3.82 3.01
N ARG A 84 13.48 3.40 3.68
CA ARG A 84 13.55 2.68 4.96
C ARG A 84 14.01 1.24 4.80
N LEU A 85 13.30 0.46 4.00
CA LEU A 85 13.53 -0.99 3.97
C LEU A 85 14.70 -1.38 3.09
N TRP A 86 15.05 -0.58 2.07
CA TRP A 86 16.11 -0.97 1.15
C TRP A 86 17.42 -0.24 1.42
N ILE A 87 17.40 1.07 1.66
CA ILE A 87 18.63 1.83 1.93
C ILE A 87 19.06 1.70 3.39
N GLU A 88 18.18 1.96 4.38
CA GLU A 88 18.58 1.92 5.79
C GLU A 88 18.95 0.49 6.26
N GLU A 89 18.26 -0.54 5.78
CA GLU A 89 18.60 -1.95 6.04
C GLU A 89 19.78 -2.47 5.18
N GLY A 90 20.42 -1.62 4.39
CA GLY A 90 21.60 -1.97 3.60
C GLY A 90 21.37 -2.96 2.46
N LYS A 91 20.13 -3.12 1.97
CA LYS A 91 19.82 -3.92 0.77
C LYS A 91 20.24 -3.20 -0.50
N LEU A 92 20.22 -1.86 -0.51
CA LEU A 92 20.67 -1.00 -1.59
C LEU A 92 21.80 -0.08 -1.10
N ASN A 93 22.95 -0.20 -1.76
CA ASN A 93 24.11 0.65 -1.52
C ASN A 93 24.17 1.78 -2.56
N PRO A 94 24.94 2.86 -2.31
CA PRO A 94 25.13 3.94 -3.27
C PRO A 94 25.58 3.47 -4.66
N GLU A 95 26.44 2.45 -4.72
CA GLU A 95 26.88 1.83 -5.99
C GLU A 95 25.71 1.22 -6.78
N ASN A 96 24.77 0.56 -6.09
CA ASN A 96 23.56 0.02 -6.71
C ASN A 96 22.69 1.14 -7.28
N LEU A 97 22.57 2.26 -6.55
CA LEU A 97 21.79 3.43 -6.99
C LEU A 97 22.41 4.06 -8.25
N LEU A 98 23.74 4.17 -8.32
CA LEU A 98 24.45 4.64 -9.52
C LEU A 98 24.19 3.71 -10.72
N LEU A 99 24.31 2.40 -10.52
CA LEU A 99 24.03 1.41 -11.56
C LEU A 99 22.57 1.46 -12.04
N MET A 100 21.61 1.64 -11.12
CA MET A 100 20.20 1.82 -11.46
C MET A 100 19.97 3.10 -12.27
N GLN A 101 20.65 4.20 -11.93
CA GLN A 101 20.57 5.45 -12.68
C GLN A 101 21.16 5.32 -14.09
N GLU A 102 22.28 4.61 -14.24
CA GLU A 102 22.84 4.31 -15.57
C GLU A 102 21.88 3.49 -16.41
N ARG A 103 21.29 2.44 -15.84
CA ARG A 103 20.29 1.62 -16.53
C ARG A 103 19.07 2.45 -16.92
N ALA A 104 18.56 3.29 -16.01
CA ALA A 104 17.43 4.18 -16.28
C ALA A 104 17.72 5.13 -17.45
N ASN A 105 18.94 5.68 -17.55
CA ASN A 105 19.32 6.55 -18.68
C ASN A 105 19.36 5.78 -20.02
N ARG A 106 19.59 4.46 -20.00
CA ARG A 106 19.63 3.61 -21.21
C ARG A 106 18.24 3.14 -21.64
N ILE A 107 17.23 3.24 -20.77
CA ILE A 107 15.86 2.84 -21.11
C ILE A 107 15.32 3.82 -22.16
N GLN A 108 15.00 3.30 -23.34
CA GLN A 108 14.25 4.04 -24.33
C GLN A 108 12.76 3.87 -24.05
N VAL A 109 12.09 4.98 -23.76
CA VAL A 109 10.65 5.00 -23.53
C VAL A 109 9.95 5.24 -24.87
N PRO A 110 9.03 4.36 -25.31
CA PRO A 110 8.23 4.58 -26.51
C PRO A 110 7.49 5.92 -26.44
N ALA A 111 7.28 6.56 -27.60
CA ALA A 111 6.64 7.88 -27.66
C ALA A 111 5.24 7.89 -27.02
N ASP A 112 4.54 6.75 -27.02
CA ASP A 112 3.18 6.58 -26.52
C ASP A 112 3.06 6.53 -24.99
N ILE A 113 4.17 6.33 -24.27
CA ILE A 113 4.22 6.21 -22.80
C ILE A 113 4.46 7.58 -22.11
N GLY A 114 4.74 8.63 -22.90
CA GLY A 114 4.99 9.98 -22.41
C GLY A 114 6.47 10.25 -22.08
N ARG A 115 6.78 11.49 -21.66
CA ARG A 115 8.15 11.93 -21.36
C ARG A 115 8.55 11.51 -19.95
N LEU A 116 9.76 10.98 -19.80
CA LEU A 116 10.37 10.84 -18.47
C LEU A 116 10.50 12.21 -17.82
N PRO A 117 10.26 12.33 -16.50
CA PRO A 117 10.51 13.57 -15.78
C PRO A 117 11.99 13.96 -15.93
N ASN A 118 12.22 15.22 -16.29
CA ASN A 118 13.57 15.76 -16.42
C ASN A 118 14.26 15.75 -15.04
N LYS A 119 15.57 15.44 -15.04
CA LYS A 119 16.41 15.61 -13.85
C LYS A 119 16.38 17.09 -13.45
N MET A 120 15.85 17.40 -12.27
CA MET A 120 16.05 18.69 -11.60
C MET A 120 17.47 18.76 -11.05
#